data_AF-A0A437MG25-F1
#
_entry.id   AF-A0A437MG25-F1
#
_cell.length_a   1.000
_cell.length_b   1.000
_cell.length_c   1.000
_cell.angle_alpha   90.00
_cell.angle_beta   90.00
_cell.angle_gamma   90.00
#
_symmetry.space_group_name_H-M   'P 1'
#
loop_
_entity.id
_entity.type
_entity.pdbx_description
1 polymer ?
#
loop_
_entity_poly.entity_id
_entity_poly.type
_entity_poly.pdbx_seq_one_letter_code
_entity_poly.pdbx_strand_id
1 'polypeptide(L)'
;MTVKTVYFIILISSLLIASCKQSATSRKEQADTIDNKTTGYPEDLSIINLIANPEKYDGKSIRVNGYLHLEFEGNMLYLHKVDYEKSLSKNALWMDFSKKSLMALDKEKCNDKYVLVEGVFNSNNTGHMGMNTGSIEKITRLEVWDFPPAPPHEKKNSVKFPPPK
;
A
#
# COMPACT_ATOMS: atom_id res chain seq x y z
N MET A 1 -22.79 -65.73 24.46
CA MET A 1 -22.50 -64.39 23.93
C MET A 1 -21.71 -64.55 22.64
N THR A 2 -22.29 -64.22 21.49
CA THR A 2 -21.70 -64.50 20.18
C THR A 2 -20.72 -63.40 19.78
N VAL A 3 -19.70 -63.75 18.99
CA VAL A 3 -18.58 -62.88 18.57
C VAL A 3 -19.06 -61.56 17.94
N LYS A 4 -20.25 -61.54 17.32
CA LYS A 4 -20.89 -60.33 16.78
C LYS A 4 -21.31 -59.31 17.85
N THR A 5 -21.68 -59.76 19.05
CA THR A 5 -22.07 -58.87 20.16
C THR A 5 -20.84 -58.20 20.80
N VAL A 6 -19.68 -58.86 20.76
CA VAL A 6 -18.41 -58.30 21.26
C VAL A 6 -17.87 -57.22 20.32
N TYR A 7 -17.96 -57.42 18.99
CA TYR A 7 -17.57 -56.40 18.01
C TYR A 7 -18.44 -55.14 18.05
N PHE A 8 -19.73 -55.28 18.33
CA PHE A 8 -20.65 -54.14 18.42
C PHE A 8 -20.36 -53.24 19.64
N ILE A 9 -19.92 -53.84 20.76
CA ILE A 9 -19.52 -53.10 21.98
C ILE A 9 -18.14 -52.43 21.79
N ILE A 10 -17.21 -53.07 21.06
CA ILE A 10 -15.89 -52.50 20.78
C ILE A 10 -15.98 -51.30 19.80
N LEU A 11 -16.92 -51.32 18.83
CA LEU A 11 -17.12 -50.22 17.88
C LEU A 11 -17.75 -48.94 18.48
N ILE A 12 -18.51 -49.07 19.58
CA ILE A 12 -19.13 -47.92 20.27
C ILE A 12 -18.16 -47.26 21.27
N SER A 13 -17.16 -47.99 21.76
CA SER A 13 -16.17 -47.47 22.72
C SER A 13 -15.06 -46.61 22.09
N SER A 14 -14.91 -46.59 20.77
CA SER A 14 -13.89 -45.77 20.08
C SER A 14 -14.37 -44.37 19.67
N LEU A 15 -15.62 -44.00 19.96
CA LEU A 15 -16.19 -42.69 19.57
C LEU A 15 -16.21 -41.63 20.70
N LEU A 16 -15.46 -41.83 21.79
CA LEU A 16 -15.51 -40.97 22.98
C LEU A 16 -14.14 -40.47 23.49
N ILE A 17 -13.10 -40.44 22.66
CA ILE A 17 -11.81 -39.84 23.05
C ILE A 17 -11.52 -38.59 22.20
N ALA A 18 -11.27 -37.50 22.92
CA ALA A 18 -10.76 -36.20 22.49
C ALA A 18 -11.77 -35.17 21.98
N SER A 19 -12.76 -34.84 22.83
CA SER A 19 -13.24 -33.46 22.92
C SER A 19 -12.38 -32.70 23.94
N CYS A 20 -12.06 -31.44 23.62
CA CYS A 20 -11.39 -30.41 24.41
C CYS A 20 -9.87 -30.56 24.66
N LYS A 21 -9.07 -29.95 23.79
CA LYS A 21 -7.82 -29.23 24.15
C LYS A 21 -7.35 -28.33 22.99
N GLN A 22 -7.96 -27.16 22.89
CA GLN A 22 -7.41 -25.98 22.20
C GLN A 22 -7.39 -24.92 23.31
N SER A 23 -6.24 -24.46 23.82
CA SER A 23 -5.31 -23.60 23.14
C SER A 23 -4.19 -23.31 24.16
N ALA A 24 -2.95 -23.66 23.84
CA ALA A 24 -1.80 -23.24 24.67
C ALA A 24 -0.58 -22.82 23.84
N THR A 25 -0.69 -22.84 22.50
CA THR A 25 0.42 -22.53 21.58
C THR A 25 0.09 -21.40 20.59
N SER A 26 -0.83 -20.48 20.92
CA SER A 26 -1.05 -19.24 20.14
C SER A 26 -0.61 -17.96 20.87
N ARG A 27 -0.01 -18.06 22.06
CA ARG A 27 0.37 -16.87 22.87
C ARG A 27 1.61 -16.11 22.38
N LYS A 28 2.30 -16.55 21.33
CA LYS A 28 3.42 -15.81 20.72
C LYS A 28 3.14 -15.20 19.35
N GLU A 29 1.96 -15.43 18.78
CA GLU A 29 1.51 -14.83 17.50
C GLU A 29 0.38 -13.82 17.72
N GLN A 30 0.26 -13.33 18.95
CA GLN A 30 -0.79 -12.42 19.39
C GLN A 30 -0.18 -11.30 20.25
N ALA A 31 0.97 -10.80 19.80
CA ALA A 31 1.57 -9.55 20.27
C ALA A 31 1.71 -8.51 19.14
N ASP A 32 1.61 -8.92 17.87
CA ASP A 32 1.63 -8.02 16.69
C ASP A 32 0.24 -7.69 16.13
N THR A 33 -0.84 -8.21 16.74
CA THR A 33 -2.22 -8.03 16.24
C THR A 33 -3.01 -6.92 16.94
N ILE A 34 -2.39 -6.19 17.88
CA ILE A 34 -2.95 -4.96 18.43
C ILE A 34 -2.30 -3.79 17.70
N ASP A 35 -2.69 -3.53 16.45
CA ASP A 35 -2.54 -2.21 15.77
C ASP A 35 -3.08 -2.15 14.33
N ASN A 36 -3.75 -3.20 13.81
CA ASN A 36 -4.40 -3.15 12.49
C ASN A 36 -5.90 -3.39 12.55
N LYS A 37 -6.58 -2.80 13.54
CA LYS A 37 -8.02 -2.57 13.39
C LYS A 37 -8.15 -1.34 12.50
N THR A 38 -8.33 -1.57 11.20
CA THR A 38 -8.63 -0.58 10.16
C THR A 38 -9.65 0.41 10.69
N THR A 39 -9.18 1.55 11.19
CA THR A 39 -9.99 2.74 11.28
C THR A 39 -10.52 2.95 9.88
N GLY A 40 -11.80 3.21 9.65
CA GLY A 40 -12.34 3.37 8.28
C GLY A 40 -11.73 4.51 7.44
N TYR A 41 -10.62 5.08 7.91
CA TYR A 41 -9.84 6.13 7.30
C TYR A 41 -8.59 5.56 6.61
N PRO A 42 -8.17 6.15 5.48
CA PRO A 42 -6.94 5.77 4.81
C PRO A 42 -5.70 6.03 5.69
N GLU A 43 -4.69 5.16 5.60
CA GLU A 43 -3.40 5.31 6.29
C GLU A 43 -2.54 6.37 5.59
N ASP A 44 -2.11 7.41 6.32
CA ASP A 44 -1.25 8.47 5.77
C ASP A 44 0.19 7.95 5.63
N LEU A 45 0.70 7.89 4.39
CA LEU A 45 2.00 7.30 4.06
C LEU A 45 2.83 8.21 3.16
N SER A 46 4.13 7.96 3.10
CA SER A 46 4.98 8.44 2.01
C SER A 46 4.98 7.40 0.87
N ILE A 47 5.22 7.85 -0.38
CA ILE A 47 5.44 6.94 -1.50
C ILE A 47 6.65 6.01 -1.24
N ILE A 48 7.65 6.46 -0.48
CA ILE A 48 8.82 5.65 -0.12
C ILE A 48 8.41 4.42 0.71
N ASN A 49 7.42 4.55 1.59
CA ASN A 49 6.95 3.41 2.40
C ASN A 49 6.41 2.28 1.51
N LEU A 50 5.68 2.66 0.46
CA LEU A 50 5.08 1.76 -0.52
C LEU A 50 6.13 1.13 -1.44
N ILE A 51 7.16 1.89 -1.81
CA ILE A 51 8.27 1.37 -2.61
C ILE A 51 9.14 0.40 -1.81
N ALA A 52 9.48 0.75 -0.57
CA ALA A 52 10.41 0.00 0.25
C ALA A 52 9.79 -1.26 0.87
N ASN A 53 8.48 -1.25 1.14
CA ASN A 53 7.78 -2.35 1.81
C ASN A 53 6.42 -2.64 1.18
N PRO A 54 6.34 -2.94 -0.13
CA PRO A 54 5.06 -3.02 -0.85
C PRO A 54 4.11 -4.07 -0.25
N GLU A 55 4.61 -5.25 0.11
CA GLU A 55 3.78 -6.34 0.68
C GLU A 55 3.10 -5.95 2.00
N LYS A 56 3.72 -5.07 2.80
CA LYS A 56 3.15 -4.60 4.07
C LYS A 56 1.88 -3.77 3.88
N TYR A 57 1.75 -3.13 2.71
CA TYR A 57 0.69 -2.19 2.42
C TYR A 57 -0.29 -2.68 1.35
N ASP A 58 -0.07 -3.88 0.79
CA ASP A 58 -0.94 -4.47 -0.23
C ASP A 58 -2.39 -4.56 0.27
N GLY A 59 -3.33 -4.11 -0.57
CA GLY A 59 -4.76 -4.09 -0.28
C GLY A 59 -5.20 -3.04 0.74
N LYS A 60 -4.30 -2.23 1.32
CA LYS A 60 -4.68 -1.20 2.29
C LYS A 60 -5.23 0.06 1.64
N SER A 61 -6.18 0.69 2.32
CA SER A 61 -6.61 2.06 2.03
C SER A 61 -5.54 3.04 2.49
N ILE A 62 -5.03 3.87 1.59
CA ILE A 62 -3.88 4.76 1.82
C ILE A 62 -4.19 6.19 1.40
N ARG A 63 -3.45 7.13 1.98
CA ARG A 63 -3.36 8.52 1.54
C ARG A 63 -1.90 8.90 1.35
N VAL A 64 -1.56 9.44 0.18
CA VAL A 64 -0.20 9.85 -0.16
C VAL A 64 -0.19 11.16 -0.93
N ASN A 65 0.94 11.85 -0.91
CA ASN A 65 1.21 13.00 -1.76
C ASN A 65 2.29 12.65 -2.80
N GLY A 66 2.17 13.18 -4.01
CA GLY A 66 3.16 12.98 -5.07
C GLY A 66 2.93 13.88 -6.28
N TYR A 67 3.82 13.81 -7.26
CA TYR A 67 3.73 14.56 -8.52
C TYR A 67 2.98 13.73 -9.56
N LEU A 68 1.78 14.17 -9.95
CA LEU A 68 0.93 13.49 -10.92
C LEU A 68 1.34 13.86 -12.34
N HIS A 69 1.49 12.84 -13.19
CA HIS A 69 1.59 12.97 -14.63
C HIS A 69 0.62 12.01 -15.32
N LEU A 70 -0.16 12.52 -16.27
CA LEU A 70 -1.20 11.80 -17.01
C LEU A 70 -0.89 11.90 -18.51
N GLU A 71 -0.67 10.75 -19.14
CA GLU A 71 -0.45 10.65 -20.58
C GLU A 71 -1.10 9.40 -21.18
N PHE A 72 -0.98 9.22 -22.50
CA PHE A 72 -1.58 8.07 -23.19
C PHE A 72 -0.95 6.74 -22.77
N GLU A 73 0.37 6.73 -22.60
CA GLU A 73 1.15 5.51 -22.31
C GLU A 73 1.15 5.14 -20.82
N GLY A 74 0.75 6.06 -19.93
CA GLY A 74 0.51 5.73 -18.54
C GLY A 74 0.17 6.92 -17.65
N ASN A 75 -0.59 6.64 -16.59
CA ASN A 75 -0.84 7.61 -15.54
C ASN A 75 0.07 7.25 -14.35
N MET A 76 0.85 8.21 -13.88
CA MET A 76 1.87 7.96 -12.85
C MET A 76 1.83 9.01 -11.75
N LEU A 77 2.05 8.55 -10.53
CA LEU A 77 2.28 9.40 -9.37
C LEU A 77 3.73 9.21 -8.92
N TYR A 78 4.57 10.19 -9.25
CA TYR A 78 5.99 10.21 -8.90
C TYR A 78 6.19 10.73 -7.47
N LEU A 79 7.26 10.27 -6.82
CA LEU A 79 7.69 10.81 -5.53
C LEU A 79 7.94 12.33 -5.63
N HIS A 80 8.70 12.76 -6.64
CA HIS A 80 8.94 14.18 -6.93
C HIS A 80 8.90 14.50 -8.43
N LYS A 81 8.74 15.80 -8.74
CA LYS A 81 8.82 16.33 -10.12
C LYS A 81 10.13 15.96 -10.83
N VAL A 82 11.26 15.97 -10.11
CA VAL A 82 12.56 15.59 -10.68
C VAL A 82 12.60 14.11 -11.06
N ASP A 83 11.89 13.23 -10.35
CA ASP A 83 11.79 11.82 -10.73
C ASP A 83 11.05 11.65 -12.05
N TYR A 84 10.00 12.44 -12.28
CA TYR A 84 9.32 12.51 -13.58
C TYR A 84 10.25 13.05 -14.67
N GLU A 85 10.91 14.19 -14.44
CA GLU A 85 11.83 14.82 -15.41
C GLU A 85 13.02 13.92 -15.80
N LYS A 86 13.36 12.96 -14.94
CA LYS A 86 14.42 11.97 -15.16
C LYS A 86 13.89 10.57 -15.50
N SER A 87 12.58 10.43 -15.67
CA SER A 87 11.90 9.18 -16.00
C SER A 87 12.24 8.02 -15.04
N LEU A 88 12.37 8.33 -13.74
CA LEU A 88 12.67 7.37 -12.69
C LEU A 88 11.39 6.64 -12.26
N SER A 89 10.86 5.78 -13.12
CA SER A 89 9.57 5.09 -12.90
C SER A 89 9.52 4.22 -11.63
N LYS A 90 10.68 3.75 -11.14
CA LYS A 90 10.76 3.01 -9.86
C LYS A 90 10.50 3.88 -8.63
N ASN A 91 10.58 5.20 -8.80
CA ASN A 91 10.16 6.20 -7.80
C ASN A 91 8.70 6.64 -8.00
N ALA A 92 7.92 5.89 -8.78
CA ALA A 92 6.54 6.19 -9.08
C ALA A 92 5.59 5.02 -8.80
N LEU A 93 4.32 5.37 -8.64
CA LEU A 93 3.20 4.44 -8.57
C LEU A 93 2.34 4.59 -9.81
N TRP A 94 1.80 3.47 -10.29
CA TRP A 94 0.81 3.49 -11.35
C TRP A 94 -0.53 4.02 -10.83
N MET A 95 -1.17 4.91 -11.58
CA MET A 95 -2.48 5.44 -11.22
C MET A 95 -3.56 4.72 -12.03
N ASP A 96 -4.23 3.76 -11.39
CA ASP A 96 -5.24 2.93 -12.05
C ASP A 96 -6.63 3.57 -11.95
N PHE A 97 -6.87 4.52 -12.86
CA PHE A 97 -8.18 5.13 -13.01
C PHE A 97 -9.12 4.22 -13.78
N SER A 98 -10.34 4.02 -13.26
CA SER A 98 -11.42 3.51 -14.09
C SER A 98 -11.66 4.45 -15.27
N LYS A 99 -12.11 3.92 -16.42
CA LYS A 99 -12.45 4.75 -17.60
C LYS A 99 -13.39 5.91 -17.23
N LYS A 100 -14.39 5.64 -16.39
CA LYS A 100 -15.35 6.64 -15.91
C LYS A 100 -14.65 7.72 -15.08
N SER A 101 -13.80 7.33 -14.13
CA SER A 101 -13.06 8.27 -13.28
C SER A 101 -12.12 9.15 -14.09
N LEU A 102 -11.41 8.56 -15.07
CA LEU A 102 -10.49 9.28 -15.94
C LEU A 102 -11.19 10.29 -16.86
N MET A 103 -12.40 9.97 -17.35
CA MET A 103 -13.22 10.88 -18.14
C MET A 103 -13.82 12.03 -17.32
N ALA A 104 -14.12 11.78 -16.04
CA ALA A 104 -14.64 12.79 -15.13
C ALA A 104 -13.54 13.69 -14.54
N LEU A 105 -12.27 13.32 -14.71
CA LEU A 105 -11.15 14.05 -14.16
C LEU A 105 -10.88 15.34 -14.95
N ASP A 106 -10.81 16.45 -14.23
CA ASP A 106 -10.32 17.71 -14.77
C ASP A 106 -8.79 17.66 -14.87
N LYS A 107 -8.30 17.11 -15.99
CA LYS A 107 -6.87 16.91 -16.22
C LYS A 107 -6.10 18.22 -16.22
N GLU A 108 -6.65 19.30 -16.75
CA GLU A 108 -5.99 20.62 -16.77
C GLU A 108 -5.73 21.13 -15.35
N LYS A 109 -6.60 20.79 -14.39
CA LYS A 109 -6.41 21.18 -13.00
C LYS A 109 -5.38 20.36 -12.25
N CYS A 110 -5.21 19.08 -12.53
CA CYS A 110 -4.39 18.19 -11.69
C CYS A 110 -3.14 17.62 -12.36
N ASN A 111 -3.09 17.58 -13.69
CA ASN A 111 -1.93 17.07 -14.41
C ASN A 111 -0.70 17.96 -14.20
N ASP A 112 0.47 17.35 -14.14
CA ASP A 112 1.76 18.00 -13.94
C ASP A 112 1.86 18.81 -12.64
N LYS A 113 1.17 18.37 -11.58
CA LYS A 113 1.13 19.02 -10.27
C LYS A 113 1.34 18.05 -9.12
N TYR A 114 1.71 18.60 -7.98
CA TYR A 114 1.61 17.86 -6.74
C TYR A 114 0.15 17.67 -6.36
N VAL A 115 -0.19 16.45 -5.97
CA VAL A 115 -1.54 16.05 -5.60
C VAL A 115 -1.52 15.23 -4.32
N LEU A 116 -2.64 15.25 -3.61
CA LEU A 116 -2.99 14.27 -2.60
C LEU A 116 -3.93 13.24 -3.22
N VAL A 117 -3.63 11.98 -2.97
CA VAL A 117 -4.39 10.83 -3.49
C VAL A 117 -4.85 9.96 -2.34
N GLU A 118 -6.12 9.55 -2.38
CA GLU A 118 -6.63 8.44 -1.57
C GLU A 118 -7.09 7.30 -2.48
N GLY A 119 -6.77 6.07 -2.10
CA GLY A 119 -7.15 4.87 -2.83
C GLY A 119 -6.67 3.60 -2.14
N VAL A 120 -6.71 2.48 -2.85
CA VAL A 120 -6.22 1.19 -2.37
C VAL A 120 -4.90 0.87 -3.06
N PHE A 121 -3.87 0.59 -2.28
CA PHE A 121 -2.58 0.17 -2.82
C PHE A 121 -2.63 -1.30 -3.29
N ASN A 122 -2.05 -1.58 -4.45
CA ASN A 122 -1.87 -2.93 -4.97
C ASN A 122 -0.40 -3.13 -5.38
N SER A 123 0.33 -3.97 -4.65
CA SER A 123 1.74 -4.25 -4.93
C SER A 123 1.95 -5.16 -6.15
N ASN A 124 0.92 -5.91 -6.55
CA ASN A 124 0.99 -6.87 -7.63
C ASN A 124 0.71 -6.24 -9.01
N ASN A 125 0.08 -5.07 -9.03
CA ASN A 125 -0.19 -4.31 -10.25
C ASN A 125 0.89 -3.23 -10.44
N THR A 126 1.90 -3.54 -11.25
CA THR A 126 3.10 -2.70 -11.44
C THR A 126 3.00 -1.81 -12.69
N GLY A 127 1.79 -1.64 -13.23
CA GLY A 127 1.52 -0.86 -14.44
C GLY A 127 2.02 -1.53 -15.72
N HIS A 128 1.99 -0.78 -16.82
CA HIS A 128 2.43 -1.27 -18.13
C HIS A 128 3.88 -1.78 -18.07
N MET A 129 4.12 -3.01 -18.51
CA MET A 129 5.45 -3.67 -18.53
C MET A 129 6.16 -3.82 -17.17
N GLY A 130 5.45 -3.65 -16.04
CA GLY A 130 6.02 -3.78 -14.70
C GLY A 130 7.04 -2.70 -14.33
N MET A 131 6.89 -1.51 -14.90
CA MET A 131 7.84 -0.41 -14.76
C MET A 131 7.79 0.24 -13.37
N ASN A 132 6.67 0.11 -12.65
CA ASN A 132 6.44 0.75 -11.35
C ASN A 132 6.53 -0.27 -10.20
N THR A 133 6.45 0.22 -8.96
CA THR A 133 6.54 -0.63 -7.75
C THR A 133 5.18 -1.11 -7.25
N GLY A 134 4.10 -0.57 -7.80
CA GLY A 134 2.72 -0.92 -7.50
C GLY A 134 1.76 0.10 -8.11
N SER A 135 0.47 -0.04 -7.81
CA SER A 135 -0.56 0.87 -8.28
C SER A 135 -1.42 1.40 -7.12
N ILE A 136 -2.05 2.54 -7.37
CA ILE A 136 -3.16 3.04 -6.57
C ILE A 136 -4.43 2.82 -7.38
N GLU A 137 -5.32 2.00 -6.85
CA GLU A 137 -6.60 1.62 -7.43
C GLU A 137 -7.74 2.22 -6.63
N LYS A 138 -8.98 2.11 -7.15
CA LYS A 138 -10.20 2.54 -6.45
C LYS A 138 -10.08 3.95 -5.87
N ILE A 139 -9.48 4.86 -6.63
CA ILE A 139 -9.16 6.22 -6.19
C ILE A 139 -10.45 6.93 -5.77
N THR A 140 -10.51 7.36 -4.51
CA THR A 140 -11.67 8.02 -3.89
C THR A 140 -11.47 9.52 -3.74
N ARG A 141 -10.21 9.99 -3.73
CA ARG A 141 -9.87 11.41 -3.63
C ARG A 141 -8.64 11.71 -4.47
N LEU A 142 -8.71 12.81 -5.20
CA LEU A 142 -7.59 13.38 -5.94
C LEU A 142 -7.74 14.90 -5.90
N GLU A 143 -6.79 15.58 -5.26
CA GLU A 143 -6.81 17.04 -5.12
C GLU A 143 -5.43 17.61 -5.34
N VAL A 144 -5.36 18.83 -5.88
CA VAL A 144 -4.10 19.55 -6.00
C VAL A 144 -3.59 19.87 -4.60
N TRP A 145 -2.36 19.46 -4.31
CA TRP A 145 -1.68 19.76 -3.06
C TRP A 145 -1.00 21.13 -3.18
N ASP A 146 -1.79 22.18 -3.04
CA ASP A 146 -1.34 23.57 -3.14
C ASP A 146 -0.82 24.07 -1.79
N PHE A 147 0.38 23.61 -1.41
CA PHE A 147 1.12 24.24 -0.33
C PHE A 147 2.02 25.34 -0.91
N PRO A 148 1.99 26.57 -0.34
CA PRO A 148 2.88 27.62 -0.79
C PRO A 148 4.33 27.12 -0.70
N PRO A 149 5.18 27.41 -1.71
CA PRO A 149 6.58 27.06 -1.62
C PRO A 149 7.14 27.60 -0.31
N ALA A 150 7.98 26.79 0.34
CA ALA A 150 8.70 27.27 1.52
C ALA A 150 9.31 28.64 1.19
N PRO A 151 9.21 29.63 2.09
CA PRO A 151 9.84 30.91 1.87
C PRO A 151 11.31 30.67 1.50
N PRO A 152 11.88 31.44 0.56
CA PRO A 152 13.24 31.22 0.09
C PRO A 152 14.15 30.99 1.29
N HIS A 153 14.81 29.83 1.34
CA HIS A 153 15.79 29.58 2.39
C HIS A 153 16.85 30.67 2.23
N GLU A 154 16.89 31.60 3.20
CA GLU A 154 17.98 32.55 3.33
C GLU A 154 19.27 31.74 3.25
N LYS A 155 20.20 32.12 2.35
CA LYS A 155 21.46 31.42 2.15
C LYS A 155 22.23 31.41 3.47
N LYS A 156 21.98 30.42 4.32
CA LYS A 156 22.80 30.19 5.51
C LYS A 156 24.19 29.85 5.00
N ASN A 157 25.18 30.55 5.55
CA ASN A 157 26.59 30.40 5.24
C ASN A 157 26.92 28.92 4.97
N SER A 158 27.48 28.64 3.80
CA SER A 158 27.81 27.27 3.41
C SER A 158 28.73 26.66 4.47
N VAL A 159 28.25 25.60 5.12
CA VAL A 159 29.08 24.79 6.00
C VAL A 159 30.13 24.14 5.11
N LYS A 160 31.39 24.60 5.21
CA LYS A 160 32.51 23.94 4.54
C LYS A 160 32.78 22.64 5.27
N PHE A 161 32.53 21.52 4.61
CA PHE A 161 32.99 20.24 5.12
C PHE A 161 34.52 20.21 5.10
N PRO A 162 35.17 19.73 6.17
CA PRO A 162 36.60 19.49 6.13
C PRO A 162 36.93 18.44 5.05
N PRO A 163 38.13 18.48 4.44
CA PRO A 163 38.55 17.45 3.51
C PRO A 163 38.53 16.07 4.19
N PRO A 164 38.21 15.00 3.46
CA PRO A 164 38.32 13.64 4.00
C PRO A 164 39.76 13.37 4.47
N LYS A 165 39.89 12.64 5.58
CA LYS A 165 41.20 12.21 6.14
C LYS A 165 41.80 11.08 5.32
#